data_AF-A0A6A7N6X4-F1
#
_entry.id   AF-A0A6A7N6X4-F1
#
_cell.length_a   1.000
_cell.length_b   1.000
_cell.length_c   1.000
_cell.angle_alpha   90.00
_cell.angle_beta   90.00
_cell.angle_gamma   90.00
#
_symmetry.space_group_name_H-M   'P 1'
#
loop_
_entity.id
_entity.type
_entity.pdbx_description
1 polymer ?
#
loop_
_entity_poly.entity_id
_entity_poly.type
_entity_poly.pdbx_seq_one_letter_code
_entity_poly.pdbx_strand_id
1 'polypeptide(L)'
;MGEIIFTNLSGHKLDHRIKKDNILAVLGGISSLKRYRKKFGLPIWIILEHSPAIACVREKGDRLEVRLSPWFFTGQNLGRVLGMLAHELFVHSVPDKMMTTTQKIEERDLYDMPQQTCIPKHHINTGGNAQADHICGAIQDSYRYKCYRDGVYEMAEYMLKKQESVDATVTTTDIHDAILTYLSDLAMITATNDKRSDILKHPRRTAACFNHYLQEWRSFLTLKDTQEARQLLALTPGSKSAGSVIRETISLIFKWVLSPFRASVVDGAKTSSASTANLKKQT
;
A
#
# COMPACT_ATOMS: atom_id res chain seq x y z
N MET A 1 0.24 12.78 21.33
CA MET A 1 0.30 12.42 19.89
C MET A 1 0.03 10.92 19.81
N GLY A 2 -0.82 10.44 18.89
CA GLY A 2 -1.10 9.00 18.78
C GLY A 2 0.18 8.20 18.54
N GLU A 3 0.40 7.15 19.32
CA GLU A 3 1.57 6.28 19.20
C GLU A 3 1.38 5.21 18.11
N ILE A 4 2.48 4.63 17.62
CA ILE A 4 2.44 3.44 16.79
C ILE A 4 2.80 2.27 17.69
N ILE A 5 1.90 1.30 17.79
CA ILE A 5 1.99 0.17 18.70
C ILE A 5 2.04 -1.10 17.89
N PHE A 6 2.94 -2.02 18.24
CA PHE A 6 3.05 -3.32 17.60
C PHE A 6 2.70 -4.41 18.62
N THR A 7 1.68 -5.22 18.33
CA THR A 7 1.14 -6.21 19.28
C THR A 7 1.17 -7.63 18.71
N ASN A 8 0.95 -8.62 19.59
CA ASN A 8 0.91 -10.05 19.28
C ASN A 8 2.21 -10.63 18.70
N LEU A 9 3.35 -10.01 19.02
CA LEU A 9 4.66 -10.55 18.68
C LEU A 9 5.12 -11.55 19.74
N SER A 10 5.49 -12.77 19.31
CA SER A 10 6.22 -13.69 20.18
C SER A 10 7.55 -13.06 20.59
N GLY A 11 7.67 -12.70 21.87
CA GLY A 11 8.79 -11.92 22.40
C GLY A 11 10.11 -12.69 22.50
N HIS A 12 10.16 -13.99 22.18
CA HIS A 12 11.34 -14.82 22.43
C HIS A 12 12.42 -14.74 21.34
N LYS A 13 12.07 -14.35 20.11
CA LYS A 13 13.02 -14.30 18.99
C LYS A 13 13.63 -12.91 18.79
N LEU A 14 14.96 -12.80 18.81
CA LEU A 14 15.68 -11.52 18.74
C LEU A 14 15.48 -10.80 17.39
N ASP A 15 15.59 -11.54 16.29
CA ASP A 15 15.37 -11.03 14.92
C ASP A 15 13.97 -10.42 14.73
N HIS A 16 12.95 -11.05 15.30
CA HIS A 16 11.58 -10.55 15.31
C HIS A 16 11.47 -9.22 16.08
N ARG A 17 12.13 -9.10 17.24
CA ARG A 17 12.14 -7.86 18.03
C ARG A 17 12.84 -6.72 17.27
N ILE A 18 14.01 -6.99 16.70
CA ILE A 18 14.74 -6.02 15.88
C ILE A 18 13.89 -5.55 14.69
N LYS A 19 13.26 -6.49 13.95
CA LYS A 19 12.38 -6.12 12.84
C LYS A 19 11.21 -5.25 13.29
N LYS A 20 10.56 -5.60 14.41
CA LYS A 20 9.48 -4.81 15.02
C LYS A 20 9.97 -3.40 15.40
N ASP A 21 11.11 -3.28 16.05
CA ASP A 21 11.68 -1.97 16.45
C ASP A 21 12.02 -1.12 15.22
N ASN A 22 12.54 -1.73 14.14
CA ASN A 22 12.76 -1.03 12.87
C ASN A 22 11.47 -0.55 12.21
N ILE A 23 10.41 -1.37 12.20
CA ILE A 23 9.10 -0.96 11.69
C ILE A 23 8.60 0.27 12.46
N LEU A 24 8.66 0.23 13.79
CA LEU A 24 8.24 1.33 14.65
C LEU A 24 9.09 2.59 14.42
N ALA A 25 10.41 2.44 14.29
CA ALA A 25 11.31 3.55 14.03
C ALA A 25 11.04 4.20 12.67
N VAL A 26 10.87 3.40 11.61
CA VAL A 26 10.63 3.90 10.25
C VAL A 26 9.26 4.61 10.17
N LEU A 27 8.18 3.94 10.57
CA LEU A 27 6.84 4.54 10.54
C LEU A 27 6.72 5.72 11.51
N GLY A 28 7.43 5.66 12.65
CA GLY A 28 7.53 6.76 13.59
C GLY A 28 8.24 7.97 13.00
N GLY A 29 9.17 7.75 12.05
CA GLY A 29 10.03 8.72 11.42
C GLY A 29 9.41 9.54 10.28
N ILE A 30 8.50 8.94 9.51
CA ILE A 30 7.94 9.55 8.30
C ILE A 30 6.99 10.72 8.59
N SER A 31 7.16 11.81 7.85
CA SER A 31 6.51 13.10 8.08
C SER A 31 5.01 13.06 7.86
N SER A 32 4.55 12.38 6.80
CA SER A 32 3.14 12.24 6.46
C SER A 32 2.36 11.50 7.54
N LEU A 33 2.94 10.44 8.12
CA LEU A 33 2.30 9.72 9.23
C LEU A 33 2.37 10.49 10.54
N LYS A 34 3.44 11.27 10.78
CA LYS A 34 3.47 12.23 11.90
C LYS A 34 2.36 13.27 11.77
N ARG A 35 2.15 13.86 10.58
CA ARG A 35 1.07 14.83 10.32
C ARG A 35 -0.31 14.21 10.55
N TYR A 36 -0.55 13.01 10.02
CA TYR A 36 -1.78 12.25 10.23
C TYR A 36 -2.07 12.05 11.74
N ARG A 37 -1.11 11.50 12.48
CA ARG A 37 -1.27 11.22 13.94
C ARG A 37 -1.42 12.49 14.76
N LYS A 38 -0.79 13.60 14.36
CA LYS A 38 -0.96 14.91 15.00
C LYS A 38 -2.36 15.48 14.76
N LYS A 39 -2.88 15.36 13.54
CA LYS A 39 -4.20 15.90 13.15
C LYS A 39 -5.36 15.14 13.81
N PHE A 40 -5.30 13.81 13.85
CA PHE A 40 -6.41 12.99 14.34
C PHE A 40 -6.23 12.46 15.75
N GLY A 41 -5.03 12.50 16.32
CA GLY A 41 -4.75 12.01 17.67
C GLY A 41 -4.87 10.49 17.83
N LEU A 42 -5.19 9.74 16.77
CA LEU A 42 -5.43 8.30 16.82
C LEU A 42 -4.11 7.50 16.86
N PRO A 43 -3.98 6.51 17.76
CA PRO A 43 -2.90 5.55 17.69
C PRO A 43 -3.07 4.61 16.51
N ILE A 44 -1.95 4.05 16.04
CA ILE A 44 -1.91 3.06 14.95
C ILE A 44 -1.39 1.75 15.54
N TRP A 45 -2.21 0.71 15.48
CA TRP A 45 -1.91 -0.61 16.00
C TRP A 45 -1.56 -1.53 14.85
N ILE A 46 -0.34 -2.06 14.84
CA ILE A 46 0.08 -3.13 13.96
C ILE A 46 -0.09 -4.44 14.72
N ILE A 47 -1.06 -5.25 14.31
CA ILE A 47 -1.49 -6.45 15.03
C ILE A 47 -1.10 -7.68 14.21
N LEU A 48 -0.26 -8.55 14.77
CA LEU A 48 -0.04 -9.87 14.16
C LEU A 48 -1.24 -10.78 14.44
N GLU A 49 -1.98 -11.12 13.39
CA GLU A 49 -3.20 -11.93 13.48
C GLU A 49 -3.38 -12.76 12.21
N HIS A 50 -3.82 -14.02 12.35
CA HIS A 50 -4.18 -14.82 11.18
C HIS A 50 -5.41 -14.24 10.50
N SER A 51 -5.24 -13.86 9.24
CA SER A 51 -6.27 -13.30 8.37
C SER A 51 -6.19 -13.99 7.00
N PRO A 52 -7.31 -14.13 6.26
CA PRO A 52 -7.28 -14.54 4.87
C PRO A 52 -6.44 -13.60 3.98
N ALA A 53 -6.30 -12.33 4.38
CA ALA A 53 -5.47 -11.33 3.73
C ALA A 53 -4.07 -11.24 4.36
N ILE A 54 -3.07 -10.86 3.56
CA ILE A 54 -1.72 -10.60 4.06
C ILE A 54 -1.71 -9.44 5.05
N ALA A 55 -2.34 -8.35 4.66
CA ALA A 55 -2.62 -7.25 5.55
C ALA A 55 -4.02 -6.71 5.26
N CYS A 56 -4.58 -6.00 6.24
CA CYS A 56 -5.76 -5.18 6.03
C CYS A 56 -5.80 -4.10 7.11
N VAL A 57 -6.40 -2.97 6.79
CA VAL A 57 -6.62 -1.91 7.75
C VAL A 57 -8.10 -1.77 8.13
N ARG A 58 -8.33 -1.45 9.40
CA ARG A 58 -9.64 -1.19 9.98
C ARG A 58 -9.58 0.05 10.84
N GLU A 59 -10.51 0.95 10.62
CA GLU A 59 -10.70 2.07 11.52
C GLU A 59 -11.63 1.66 12.66
N LYS A 60 -11.15 1.79 13.89
CA LYS A 60 -11.95 1.76 15.11
C LYS A 60 -12.05 3.19 15.62
N GLY A 61 -13.18 3.57 16.22
CA GLY A 61 -13.42 4.96 16.64
C GLY A 61 -12.32 5.57 17.54
N ASP A 62 -11.53 4.72 18.21
CA ASP A 62 -10.42 5.07 19.09
C ASP A 62 -9.02 4.77 18.52
N ARG A 63 -8.89 4.07 17.38
CA ARG A 63 -7.59 3.65 16.82
C ARG A 63 -7.65 3.20 15.37
N LEU A 64 -6.50 3.23 14.69
CA LEU A 64 -6.31 2.56 13.40
C LEU A 64 -5.69 1.18 13.62
N GLU A 65 -6.32 0.10 13.17
CA GLU A 65 -5.76 -1.27 13.25
C GLU A 65 -5.27 -1.72 11.88
N VAL A 66 -3.96 -1.94 11.73
CA VAL A 66 -3.37 -2.65 10.60
C VAL A 66 -3.08 -4.08 11.04
N ARG A 67 -3.87 -5.03 10.55
CA ARG A 67 -3.69 -6.46 10.84
C ARG A 67 -2.73 -7.04 9.81
N LEU A 68 -1.67 -7.70 10.27
CA LEU A 68 -0.63 -8.27 9.44
C LEU A 68 -0.51 -9.77 9.70
N SER A 69 -0.51 -10.56 8.65
CA SER A 69 -0.37 -12.01 8.71
C SER A 69 0.99 -12.40 9.35
N PRO A 70 1.01 -13.22 10.40
CA PRO A 70 2.25 -13.65 11.06
C PRO A 70 3.25 -14.30 10.11
N TRP A 71 2.78 -15.17 9.20
CA TRP A 71 3.65 -15.85 8.22
C TRP A 71 4.34 -14.88 7.26
N PHE A 72 3.72 -13.74 6.96
CA PHE A 72 4.29 -12.72 6.09
C PHE A 72 5.34 -11.92 6.86
N PHE A 73 5.02 -11.50 8.09
CA PHE A 73 5.97 -10.82 8.98
C PHE A 73 7.24 -11.66 9.22
N THR A 74 7.08 -12.97 9.45
CA THR A 74 8.22 -13.86 9.69
C THR A 74 8.95 -14.23 8.40
N GLY A 75 8.23 -14.49 7.32
CA GLY A 75 8.81 -15.01 6.06
C GLY A 75 9.39 -13.96 5.13
N GLN A 76 9.09 -12.67 5.30
CA GLN A 76 9.57 -11.60 4.42
C GLN A 76 10.61 -10.70 5.11
N ASN A 77 11.46 -10.04 4.34
CA ASN A 77 12.39 -9.04 4.88
C ASN A 77 11.66 -7.77 5.37
N LEU A 78 12.39 -6.88 6.03
CA LEU A 78 11.82 -5.64 6.58
C LEU A 78 11.23 -4.78 5.46
N GLY A 79 11.91 -4.68 4.32
CA GLY A 79 11.47 -3.90 3.16
C GLY A 79 10.08 -4.25 2.65
N ARG A 80 9.81 -5.54 2.44
CA ARG A 80 8.49 -6.02 1.97
C ARG A 80 7.38 -5.83 3.01
N VAL A 81 7.71 -6.00 4.30
CA VAL A 81 6.75 -5.72 5.38
C VAL A 81 6.41 -4.23 5.40
N LEU A 82 7.41 -3.36 5.29
CA LEU A 82 7.21 -1.91 5.23
C LEU A 82 6.43 -1.48 3.97
N GLY A 83 6.74 -2.05 2.81
CA GLY A 83 5.99 -1.80 1.57
C GLY A 83 4.51 -2.21 1.66
N MET A 84 4.24 -3.34 2.33
CA MET A 84 2.86 -3.77 2.64
C MET A 84 2.16 -2.79 3.58
N LEU A 85 2.84 -2.38 4.66
CA LEU A 85 2.28 -1.39 5.59
C LEU A 85 2.06 -0.04 4.91
N ALA A 86 2.91 0.34 3.95
CA ALA A 86 2.72 1.53 3.14
C ALA A 86 1.46 1.44 2.26
N HIS A 87 1.16 0.26 1.68
CA HIS A 87 -0.11 0.03 1.00
C HIS A 87 -1.28 0.28 1.96
N GLU A 88 -1.32 -0.42 3.10
CA GLU A 88 -2.42 -0.30 4.06
C GLU A 88 -2.62 1.14 4.56
N LEU A 89 -1.54 1.84 4.85
CA LEU A 89 -1.61 3.20 5.40
C LEU A 89 -1.89 4.24 4.32
N PHE A 90 -1.16 4.23 3.21
CA PHE A 90 -1.15 5.31 2.23
C PHE A 90 -2.00 5.05 0.99
N VAL A 91 -2.52 3.84 0.81
CA VAL A 91 -3.62 3.57 -0.13
C VAL A 91 -4.95 3.69 0.58
N HIS A 92 -5.14 3.18 1.80
CA HIS A 92 -6.48 3.13 2.42
C HIS A 92 -6.74 4.28 3.41
N SER A 93 -6.03 4.32 4.54
CA SER A 93 -6.49 5.11 5.70
C SER A 93 -6.04 6.57 5.71
N VAL A 94 -4.76 6.81 5.49
CA VAL A 94 -4.19 8.17 5.46
C VAL A 94 -4.90 9.02 4.41
N PRO A 95 -5.00 8.59 3.13
CA PRO A 95 -5.68 9.39 2.13
C PRO A 95 -7.16 9.62 2.45
N ASP A 96 -7.92 8.60 2.90
CA ASP A 96 -9.35 8.80 3.21
C ASP A 96 -9.59 9.88 4.28
N LYS A 97 -8.76 9.95 5.32
CA LYS A 97 -8.88 10.99 6.35
C LYS A 97 -8.30 12.33 5.93
N MET A 98 -7.24 12.33 5.14
CA MET A 98 -6.49 13.55 4.80
C MET A 98 -7.06 14.31 3.62
N MET A 99 -7.82 13.63 2.74
CA MET A 99 -8.50 14.27 1.63
C MET A 99 -9.48 15.36 2.08
N THR A 100 -9.49 16.45 1.32
CA THR A 100 -10.53 17.47 1.37
C THR A 100 -11.83 16.95 0.76
N THR A 101 -12.95 17.63 1.02
CA THR A 101 -14.24 17.30 0.38
C THR A 101 -14.14 17.29 -1.14
N THR A 102 -13.46 18.28 -1.74
CA THR A 102 -13.25 18.35 -3.18
C THR A 102 -12.49 17.14 -3.71
N GLN A 103 -11.40 16.75 -3.06
CA GLN A 103 -10.63 15.56 -3.47
C GLN A 103 -11.44 14.26 -3.37
N LYS A 104 -12.32 14.13 -2.36
CA LYS A 104 -13.23 12.98 -2.27
C LYS A 104 -14.27 12.95 -3.38
N ILE A 105 -14.71 14.11 -3.86
CA ILE A 105 -15.63 14.23 -4.99
C ILE A 105 -14.89 13.87 -6.29
N GLU A 106 -13.74 14.49 -6.53
CA GLU A 106 -12.89 14.20 -7.70
C GLU A 106 -12.54 12.71 -7.79
N GLU A 107 -12.19 12.09 -6.66
CA GLU A 107 -11.88 10.66 -6.65
C GLU A 107 -13.13 9.80 -6.91
N ARG A 108 -14.30 10.19 -6.39
CA ARG A 108 -15.57 9.50 -6.67
C ARG A 108 -15.96 9.60 -8.14
N ASP A 109 -15.68 10.71 -8.80
CA ASP A 109 -15.95 10.88 -10.24
C ASP A 109 -15.11 9.90 -11.10
N LEU A 110 -14.00 9.38 -10.56
CA LEU A 110 -13.22 8.32 -11.21
C LEU A 110 -13.89 6.93 -11.11
N TYR A 111 -14.85 6.74 -10.20
CA TYR A 111 -15.34 5.40 -9.86
C TYR A 111 -16.10 4.73 -11.00
N ASP A 112 -16.91 5.51 -11.72
CA ASP A 112 -17.83 5.02 -12.75
C ASP A 112 -17.29 5.16 -14.18
N MET A 113 -16.07 5.69 -14.32
CA MET A 113 -15.46 5.97 -15.63
C MET A 113 -14.29 5.03 -15.92
N PRO A 114 -14.24 4.37 -17.10
CA PRO A 114 -13.07 3.60 -17.52
C PRO A 114 -11.82 4.50 -17.58
N GLN A 115 -10.80 4.13 -16.80
CA GLN A 115 -9.55 4.87 -16.72
C GLN A 115 -8.54 4.23 -17.64
N GLN A 116 -8.03 5.02 -18.59
CA GLN A 116 -7.00 4.59 -19.51
C GLN A 116 -5.72 4.26 -18.73
N THR A 117 -5.16 3.08 -18.97
CA THR A 117 -3.86 2.69 -18.38
C THR A 117 -2.70 3.06 -19.30
N CYS A 118 -1.48 2.78 -18.86
CA CYS A 118 -0.28 2.85 -19.70
C CYS A 118 -0.27 1.85 -20.88
N ILE A 119 -1.25 0.95 -20.97
CA ILE A 119 -1.39 -0.02 -22.05
C ILE A 119 -2.50 0.47 -23.00
N PRO A 120 -2.21 0.66 -24.30
CA PRO A 120 -3.20 1.11 -25.27
C PRO A 120 -4.46 0.24 -25.26
N LYS A 121 -5.64 0.87 -25.21
CA LYS A 121 -6.97 0.22 -25.20
C LYS A 121 -7.26 -0.65 -23.97
N HIS A 122 -6.39 -0.67 -22.97
CA HIS A 122 -6.64 -1.34 -21.70
C HIS A 122 -7.08 -0.30 -20.67
N HIS A 123 -8.18 -0.61 -19.99
CA HIS A 123 -8.81 0.28 -19.02
C HIS A 123 -8.96 -0.44 -17.67
N ILE A 124 -8.93 0.34 -16.60
CA ILE A 124 -9.29 -0.08 -15.26
C ILE A 124 -10.46 0.73 -14.74
N ASN A 125 -11.24 0.17 -13.81
CA ASN A 125 -12.32 0.87 -13.13
C ASN A 125 -12.53 0.26 -11.76
N THR A 126 -13.30 0.93 -10.91
CA THR A 126 -13.43 0.54 -9.49
C THR A 126 -14.32 -0.68 -9.26
N GLY A 127 -14.97 -1.20 -10.31
CA GLY A 127 -15.74 -2.46 -10.28
C GLY A 127 -16.87 -2.52 -9.26
N GLY A 128 -17.29 -1.38 -8.68
CA GLY A 128 -18.20 -1.30 -7.54
C GLY A 128 -17.46 -1.31 -6.20
N ASN A 129 -17.16 -0.11 -5.69
CA ASN A 129 -16.74 0.31 -4.34
C ASN A 129 -15.62 -0.45 -3.60
N ALA A 130 -15.65 -1.78 -3.47
CA ALA A 130 -14.72 -2.54 -2.63
C ALA A 130 -13.26 -2.52 -3.12
N GLN A 131 -13.01 -2.15 -4.38
CA GLN A 131 -11.68 -2.04 -5.00
C GLN A 131 -11.32 -0.59 -5.37
N ALA A 132 -12.17 0.38 -5.00
CA ALA A 132 -12.03 1.75 -5.45
C ALA A 132 -10.72 2.39 -4.97
N ASP A 133 -10.37 2.19 -3.69
CA ASP A 133 -9.13 2.70 -3.12
C ASP A 133 -7.89 2.15 -3.84
N HIS A 134 -7.88 0.86 -4.23
CA HIS A 134 -6.76 0.27 -4.97
C HIS A 134 -6.62 0.90 -6.36
N ILE A 135 -7.72 0.97 -7.10
CA ILE A 135 -7.74 1.50 -8.46
C ILE A 135 -7.34 2.98 -8.45
N CYS A 136 -7.90 3.78 -7.53
CA CYS A 136 -7.49 5.17 -7.34
C CYS A 136 -6.03 5.27 -6.90
N GLY A 137 -5.54 4.38 -6.04
CA GLY A 137 -4.12 4.28 -5.69
C GLY A 137 -3.19 4.02 -6.88
N ALA A 138 -3.71 3.51 -8.01
CA ALA A 138 -2.95 3.27 -9.24
C ALA A 138 -3.12 4.36 -10.31
N ILE A 139 -4.13 5.22 -10.23
CA ILE A 139 -4.36 6.32 -11.19
C ILE A 139 -3.43 7.49 -10.84
N GLN A 140 -2.47 7.79 -11.72
CA GLN A 140 -1.34 8.71 -11.44
C GLN A 140 -1.74 10.12 -10.96
N ASP A 141 -2.85 10.65 -11.48
CA ASP A 141 -3.30 12.00 -11.12
C ASP A 141 -4.13 12.05 -9.83
N SER A 142 -4.57 10.89 -9.32
CA SER A 142 -5.37 10.83 -8.12
C SER A 142 -4.58 11.30 -6.89
N TYR A 143 -5.31 11.84 -5.91
CA TYR A 143 -4.73 12.19 -4.63
C TYR A 143 -4.12 10.96 -3.93
N ARG A 144 -4.80 9.81 -4.02
CA ARG A 144 -4.40 8.56 -3.38
C ARG A 144 -3.10 8.00 -3.95
N TYR A 145 -2.90 8.03 -5.26
CA TYR A 145 -1.64 7.66 -5.89
C TYR A 145 -0.49 8.53 -5.38
N LYS A 146 -0.69 9.86 -5.36
CA LYS A 146 0.32 10.81 -4.84
C LYS A 146 0.63 10.53 -3.38
N CYS A 147 -0.39 10.28 -2.56
CA CYS A 147 -0.23 9.91 -1.15
C CYS A 147 0.58 8.61 -0.99
N TYR A 148 0.31 7.59 -1.81
CA TYR A 148 1.04 6.32 -1.76
C TYR A 148 2.50 6.48 -2.16
N ARG A 149 2.76 7.12 -3.32
CA ARG A 149 4.11 7.43 -3.81
C ARG A 149 4.92 8.21 -2.79
N ASP A 150 4.35 9.30 -2.27
CA ASP A 150 5.05 10.19 -1.34
C ASP A 150 5.30 9.50 0.01
N GLY A 151 4.37 8.66 0.48
CA GLY A 151 4.55 7.84 1.69
C GLY A 151 5.68 6.82 1.55
N VAL A 152 5.77 6.14 0.40
CA VAL A 152 6.87 5.19 0.09
C VAL A 152 8.20 5.94 -0.05
N TYR A 153 8.21 7.12 -0.67
CA TYR A 153 9.40 7.96 -0.75
C TYR A 153 9.91 8.37 0.64
N GLU A 154 9.04 8.93 1.50
CA GLU A 154 9.43 9.33 2.85
C GLU A 154 9.96 8.13 3.67
N MET A 155 9.35 6.95 3.48
CA MET A 155 9.78 5.72 4.11
C MET A 155 11.18 5.29 3.66
N ALA A 156 11.41 5.25 2.34
CA ALA A 156 12.70 4.88 1.77
C ALA A 156 13.81 5.89 2.13
N GLU A 157 13.49 7.19 2.12
CA GLU A 157 14.40 8.26 2.55
C GLU A 157 14.77 8.11 4.03
N TYR A 158 13.79 7.81 4.90
CA TYR A 158 14.08 7.59 6.31
C TYR A 158 14.92 6.33 6.54
N MET A 159 14.65 5.26 5.78
CA MET A 159 15.44 4.03 5.82
C MET A 159 16.90 4.28 5.42
N LEU A 160 17.17 5.07 4.37
CA LEU A 160 18.52 5.49 3.98
C LEU A 160 19.26 6.15 5.15
N LYS A 161 18.65 7.17 5.76
CA LYS A 161 19.22 7.88 6.91
C LYS A 161 19.51 6.93 8.09
N LYS A 162 18.65 5.93 8.28
CA LYS A 162 18.84 4.88 9.31
C LYS A 162 20.03 3.96 9.02
N GLN A 163 20.42 3.76 7.75
CA GLN A 163 21.60 2.97 7.39
C GLN A 163 22.91 3.61 7.83
N GLU A 164 22.93 4.94 8.00
CA GLU A 164 24.11 5.69 8.43
C GLU A 164 24.28 5.67 9.96
N SER A 165 23.32 5.12 10.70
CA SER A 165 23.38 5.03 12.17
C SER A 165 24.28 3.89 12.65
N VAL A 166 24.88 4.05 13.84
CA VAL A 166 25.79 3.05 14.45
C VAL A 166 25.09 1.71 14.69
N ASP A 167 23.77 1.72 14.90
CA ASP A 167 22.92 0.53 15.08
C ASP A 167 22.13 0.18 13.80
N ALA A 168 22.72 0.42 12.62
CA ALA A 168 22.09 0.19 11.33
C ALA A 168 21.72 -1.29 11.15
N THR A 169 20.43 -1.57 11.24
CA THR A 169 19.82 -2.89 10.99
C THR A 169 18.92 -2.87 9.75
N VAL A 170 18.88 -1.74 9.04
CA VAL A 170 18.19 -1.55 7.77
C VAL A 170 19.20 -1.75 6.63
N THR A 171 18.90 -2.65 5.71
CA THR A 171 19.79 -2.97 4.58
C THR A 171 19.37 -2.28 3.29
N THR A 172 20.29 -2.19 2.31
CA THR A 172 19.97 -1.67 0.97
C THR A 172 18.93 -2.55 0.28
N THR A 173 18.95 -3.86 0.55
CA THR A 173 17.93 -4.82 0.13
C THR A 173 16.56 -4.46 0.69
N ASP A 174 16.46 -4.02 1.94
CA ASP A 174 15.16 -3.61 2.51
C ASP A 174 14.61 -2.38 1.81
N ILE A 175 15.45 -1.40 1.47
CA ILE A 175 15.03 -0.21 0.73
C ILE A 175 14.58 -0.58 -0.68
N HIS A 176 15.40 -1.36 -1.39
CA HIS A 176 15.07 -1.88 -2.72
C HIS A 176 13.73 -2.63 -2.72
N ASP A 177 13.51 -3.51 -1.74
CA ASP A 177 12.31 -4.34 -1.67
C ASP A 177 11.06 -3.57 -1.24
N ALA A 178 11.18 -2.50 -0.46
CA ALA A 178 10.07 -1.58 -0.20
C ALA A 178 9.61 -0.90 -1.50
N ILE A 179 10.55 -0.38 -2.29
CA ILE A 179 10.28 0.25 -3.60
C ILE A 179 9.71 -0.80 -4.57
N LEU A 180 10.30 -2.00 -4.62
CA LEU A 180 9.82 -3.10 -5.46
C LEU A 180 8.39 -3.49 -5.12
N THR A 181 8.04 -3.53 -3.83
CA THR A 181 6.68 -3.84 -3.37
C THR A 181 5.69 -2.81 -3.89
N TYR A 182 5.99 -1.52 -3.75
CA TYR A 182 5.20 -0.42 -4.29
C TYR A 182 4.99 -0.51 -5.81
N LEU A 183 6.08 -0.67 -6.58
CA LEU A 183 6.00 -0.75 -8.05
C LEU A 183 5.22 -1.99 -8.52
N SER A 184 5.40 -3.12 -7.83
CA SER A 184 4.70 -4.37 -8.15
C SER A 184 3.22 -4.26 -7.84
N ASP A 185 2.85 -3.61 -6.74
CA ASP A 185 1.46 -3.39 -6.33
C ASP A 185 0.69 -2.62 -7.41
N LEU A 186 1.23 -1.45 -7.81
CA LEU A 186 0.65 -0.62 -8.86
C LEU A 186 0.55 -1.35 -10.20
N ALA A 187 1.59 -2.09 -10.57
CA ALA A 187 1.63 -2.86 -11.81
C ALA A 187 0.54 -3.94 -11.85
N MET A 188 0.31 -4.63 -10.73
CA MET A 188 -0.70 -5.67 -10.64
C MET A 188 -2.11 -5.11 -10.71
N ILE A 189 -2.40 -4.05 -9.93
CA ILE A 189 -3.69 -3.37 -9.93
C ILE A 189 -4.03 -2.96 -11.36
N THR A 190 -3.10 -2.30 -12.03
CA THR A 190 -3.28 -1.76 -13.38
C THR A 190 -3.40 -2.85 -14.45
N ALA A 191 -2.54 -3.86 -14.41
CA ALA A 191 -2.54 -4.91 -15.44
C ALA A 191 -3.77 -5.83 -15.36
N THR A 192 -4.31 -6.02 -14.16
CA THR A 192 -5.36 -7.03 -13.91
C THR A 192 -6.71 -6.43 -13.54
N ASN A 193 -6.84 -5.10 -13.49
CA ASN A 193 -8.00 -4.43 -12.90
C ASN A 193 -8.25 -4.93 -11.46
N ASP A 194 -7.17 -4.95 -10.67
CA ASP A 194 -7.10 -5.48 -9.31
C ASP A 194 -7.51 -6.97 -9.13
N LYS A 195 -7.51 -7.75 -10.21
CA LYS A 195 -7.68 -9.22 -10.17
C LYS A 195 -6.33 -9.92 -10.09
N ARG A 196 -5.68 -9.88 -8.91
CA ARG A 196 -4.31 -10.38 -8.72
C ARG A 196 -4.06 -11.82 -9.21
N SER A 197 -5.06 -12.71 -9.11
CA SER A 197 -4.99 -14.08 -9.64
C SER A 197 -4.71 -14.14 -11.15
N ASP A 198 -4.96 -13.06 -11.88
CA ASP A 198 -4.77 -12.97 -13.32
C ASP A 198 -3.36 -12.51 -13.72
N ILE A 199 -2.46 -12.26 -12.78
CA ILE A 199 -1.09 -11.80 -13.09
C ILE A 199 -0.36 -12.78 -14.02
N LEU A 200 -0.53 -14.09 -13.80
CA LEU A 200 0.07 -15.15 -14.61
C LEU A 200 -0.59 -15.29 -15.98
N LYS A 201 -1.81 -14.77 -16.15
CA LYS A 201 -2.50 -14.69 -17.44
C LYS A 201 -2.00 -13.51 -18.27
N HIS A 202 -1.41 -12.51 -17.63
CA HIS A 202 -1.01 -11.25 -18.27
C HIS A 202 0.44 -10.81 -17.99
N PRO A 203 1.46 -11.69 -18.04
CA PRO A 203 2.83 -11.35 -17.59
C PRO A 203 3.49 -10.25 -18.43
N ARG A 204 3.20 -10.18 -19.74
CA ARG A 204 3.66 -9.08 -20.61
C ARG A 204 3.04 -7.73 -20.21
N ARG A 205 1.74 -7.73 -19.93
CA ARG A 205 1.01 -6.52 -19.51
C ARG A 205 1.50 -6.04 -18.16
N THR A 206 1.67 -6.96 -17.20
CA THR A 206 2.22 -6.66 -15.88
C THR A 206 3.63 -6.08 -15.96
N ALA A 207 4.51 -6.66 -16.79
CA ALA A 207 5.86 -6.12 -16.99
C ALA A 207 5.83 -4.71 -17.59
N ALA A 208 4.95 -4.44 -18.55
CA ALA A 208 4.79 -3.12 -19.14
C ALA A 208 4.24 -2.10 -18.13
N CYS A 209 3.24 -2.46 -17.32
CA CYS A 209 2.74 -1.61 -16.24
C CYS A 209 3.82 -1.32 -15.19
N PHE A 210 4.60 -2.34 -14.80
CA PHE A 210 5.73 -2.16 -13.90
C PHE A 210 6.74 -1.16 -14.44
N ASN A 211 7.15 -1.33 -15.71
CA ASN A 211 8.14 -0.45 -16.33
C ASN A 211 7.63 0.98 -16.48
N HIS A 212 6.33 1.17 -16.69
CA HIS A 212 5.70 2.48 -16.68
C HIS A 212 5.82 3.14 -15.29
N TYR A 213 5.35 2.48 -14.22
CA TYR A 213 5.48 3.05 -12.87
C TYR A 213 6.94 3.22 -12.41
N LEU A 214 7.84 2.38 -12.89
CA LEU A 214 9.28 2.53 -12.68
C LEU A 214 9.81 3.83 -13.30
N GLN A 215 9.39 4.16 -14.52
CA GLN A 215 9.75 5.42 -15.16
C GLN A 215 9.20 6.62 -14.39
N GLU A 216 7.94 6.55 -13.96
CA GLU A 216 7.30 7.61 -13.15
C GLU A 216 8.01 7.84 -11.82
N TRP A 217 8.35 6.76 -11.12
CA TRP A 217 9.12 6.81 -9.88
C TRP A 217 10.49 7.46 -10.12
N ARG A 218 11.19 7.09 -11.19
CA ARG A 218 12.48 7.69 -11.55
C ARG A 218 12.34 9.17 -11.88
N SER A 219 11.36 9.55 -12.69
CA SER A 219 11.06 10.95 -13.00
C SER A 219 10.76 11.76 -11.73
N PHE A 220 9.95 11.21 -10.82
CA PHE A 220 9.68 11.83 -9.52
C PHE A 220 10.94 12.04 -8.70
N LEU A 221 11.83 11.04 -8.60
CA LEU A 221 13.09 11.18 -7.88
C LEU A 221 14.04 12.18 -8.56
N THR A 222 14.09 12.21 -9.89
CA THR A 222 14.88 13.20 -10.63
C THR A 222 14.38 14.62 -10.35
N LEU A 223 13.07 14.84 -10.31
CA LEU A 223 12.48 16.14 -10.00
C LEU A 223 12.71 16.61 -8.55
N LYS A 224 12.92 15.69 -7.60
CA LYS A 224 13.24 16.03 -6.22
C LYS A 224 14.62 16.67 -6.07
N ASP A 225 15.58 16.26 -6.91
CA ASP A 225 16.95 16.79 -6.95
C ASP A 225 17.69 16.86 -5.60
N THR A 226 17.46 15.87 -4.72
CA THR A 226 18.18 15.74 -3.44
C THR A 226 19.26 14.67 -3.51
N GLN A 227 20.17 14.65 -2.53
CA GLN A 227 21.18 13.59 -2.42
C GLN A 227 20.52 12.23 -2.14
N GLU A 228 19.52 12.20 -1.27
CA GLU A 228 18.75 11.00 -0.95
C GLU A 228 17.98 10.50 -2.17
N ALA A 229 17.37 11.37 -2.96
CA ALA A 229 16.68 10.96 -4.19
C ALA A 229 17.64 10.31 -5.20
N ARG A 230 18.88 10.81 -5.31
CA ARG A 230 19.93 10.19 -6.15
C ARG A 230 20.36 8.82 -5.62
N GLN A 231 20.48 8.64 -4.31
CA GLN A 231 20.74 7.33 -3.71
C GLN A 231 19.56 6.36 -3.92
N LEU A 232 18.32 6.83 -3.77
CA LEU A 232 17.12 6.03 -4.04
C LEU A 232 17.01 5.64 -5.52
N LEU A 233 17.46 6.47 -6.46
CA LEU A 233 17.53 6.10 -7.88
C LEU A 233 18.44 4.88 -8.08
N ALA A 234 19.59 4.83 -7.40
CA ALA A 234 20.51 3.69 -7.47
C ALA A 234 19.95 2.41 -6.82
N LEU A 235 19.09 2.55 -5.81
CA LEU A 235 18.41 1.45 -5.13
C LEU A 235 17.07 1.05 -5.78
N THR A 236 16.64 1.79 -6.81
CA THR A 236 15.38 1.50 -7.51
C THR A 236 15.53 0.22 -8.35
N PRO A 237 14.55 -0.69 -8.32
CA PRO A 237 14.60 -1.93 -9.10
C PRO A 237 14.83 -1.72 -10.61
N GLY A 238 15.41 -2.74 -11.24
CA GLY A 238 15.55 -2.80 -12.70
C GLY A 238 14.22 -3.01 -13.42
N SER A 239 14.22 -2.75 -14.73
CA SER A 239 13.07 -3.02 -15.60
C SER A 239 12.72 -4.51 -15.63
N LYS A 240 11.44 -4.81 -15.78
CA LYS A 240 10.91 -6.18 -15.84
C LYS A 240 10.65 -6.61 -17.28
N SER A 241 10.89 -7.88 -17.54
CA SER A 241 10.38 -8.59 -18.72
C SER A 241 9.28 -9.56 -18.31
N ALA A 242 8.48 -10.04 -19.26
CA ALA A 242 7.46 -11.05 -18.98
C ALA A 242 8.05 -12.31 -18.31
N GLY A 243 9.25 -12.74 -18.72
CA GLY A 243 9.93 -13.88 -18.11
C GLY A 243 10.36 -13.63 -16.67
N SER A 244 10.79 -12.40 -16.34
CA SER A 244 11.07 -12.01 -14.96
C SER A 244 9.80 -12.02 -14.10
N VAL A 245 8.67 -11.49 -14.61
CA VAL A 245 7.38 -11.52 -13.90
C VAL A 245 6.97 -12.96 -13.59
N ILE A 246 7.02 -13.87 -14.57
CA ILE A 246 6.68 -15.28 -14.36
C ILE A 246 7.57 -15.91 -13.31
N ARG A 247 8.89 -15.76 -13.44
CA ARG A 247 9.87 -16.36 -12.51
C ARG A 247 9.69 -15.86 -11.09
N GLU A 248 9.49 -14.56 -10.90
CA GLU A 248 9.30 -13.98 -9.57
C GLU A 248 7.97 -14.40 -8.96
N THR A 249 6.91 -14.40 -9.77
CA THR A 249 5.58 -14.93 -9.38
C THR A 249 5.67 -16.39 -8.95
N ILE A 250 6.52 -17.20 -9.56
CA ILE A 250 6.74 -18.60 -9.16
C ILE A 250 7.62 -18.70 -7.90
N SER A 251 8.66 -17.88 -7.76
CA SER A 251 9.71 -18.10 -6.75
C SER A 251 9.35 -17.63 -5.34
N LEU A 252 8.65 -16.50 -5.16
CA LEU A 252 8.33 -15.95 -3.84
C LEU A 252 7.06 -15.08 -3.83
N ILE A 253 6.78 -14.42 -4.95
CA ILE A 253 5.59 -13.56 -5.13
C ILE A 253 4.30 -14.40 -5.13
N PHE A 254 4.35 -15.73 -5.38
CA PHE A 254 3.18 -16.62 -5.39
C PHE A 254 2.33 -16.52 -4.11
N LYS A 255 2.97 -16.52 -2.93
CA LYS A 255 2.25 -16.42 -1.64
C LYS A 255 1.68 -15.02 -1.40
N TRP A 256 2.30 -13.99 -2.00
CA TRP A 256 1.85 -12.60 -1.93
C TRP A 256 0.71 -12.27 -2.93
N VAL A 257 0.81 -12.81 -4.15
CA VAL A 257 -0.15 -12.67 -5.25
C VAL A 257 -1.43 -13.47 -5.03
N LEU A 258 -1.33 -14.65 -4.41
CA LEU A 258 -2.48 -15.52 -4.20
C LEU A 258 -3.29 -15.20 -2.94
N SER A 259 -2.81 -14.33 -2.06
CA SER A 259 -3.61 -13.92 -0.90
C SER A 259 -4.60 -12.83 -1.32
N PRO A 260 -5.90 -13.00 -1.04
CA PRO A 260 -6.88 -11.96 -1.32
C PRO A 260 -6.64 -10.76 -0.40
N PHE A 261 -6.35 -9.59 -0.96
CA PHE A 261 -6.60 -8.34 -0.25
C PHE A 261 -8.11 -8.20 -0.13
N ARG A 262 -8.63 -8.12 1.10
CA ARG A 262 -10.02 -7.75 1.33
C ARG A 262 -10.10 -6.23 1.46
N ALA A 263 -11.23 -5.68 1.04
CA ALA A 263 -11.54 -4.27 1.25
C ALA A 263 -11.29 -3.89 2.73
N SER A 264 -10.59 -2.78 2.91
CA SER A 264 -10.46 -2.12 4.20
C SER A 264 -11.85 -1.69 4.68
N VAL A 265 -12.20 -2.03 5.92
CA VAL A 265 -13.53 -1.73 6.47
C VAL A 265 -13.42 -0.52 7.37
N VAL A 266 -14.10 0.56 6.99
CA VAL A 266 -14.38 1.68 7.88
C VAL A 266 -15.68 1.35 8.62
N ASP A 267 -15.58 1.03 9.91
CA ASP A 267 -16.76 0.86 10.77
C ASP A 267 -17.38 2.25 11.04
N GLY A 268 -18.14 2.76 10.07
CA GLY A 268 -18.76 4.09 10.16
C GLY A 268 -19.92 4.33 9.19
N ALA A 269 -20.01 3.59 8.09
CA ALA A 269 -21.17 3.67 7.20
C ALA A 269 -22.25 2.68 7.61
N LYS A 270 -22.98 2.97 8.70
CA LYS A 270 -24.36 2.49 8.81
C LYS A 270 -25.18 3.23 7.76
N THR A 271 -25.22 2.73 6.53
CA THR A 271 -26.32 3.05 5.63
C THR A 271 -27.57 2.44 6.23
N SER A 272 -28.38 3.28 6.87
CA SER A 272 -29.74 2.96 7.25
C SER A 272 -30.56 2.74 5.97
N SER A 273 -30.51 1.53 5.41
CA SER A 273 -31.58 1.06 4.52
C SER A 273 -32.75 0.65 5.41
N ALA A 274 -33.53 1.64 5.85
CA ALA A 274 -34.84 1.36 6.40
C ALA A 274 -35.68 0.73 5.29
N SER A 275 -35.97 -0.56 5.50
CA SER A 275 -36.97 -1.33 4.79
C SER A 275 -38.32 -0.60 4.87
N THR A 276 -38.79 -0.03 3.76
CA THR A 276 -40.23 0.19 3.53
C THR A 276 -40.72 -0.81 2.51
N ALA A 277 -41.04 -2.01 3.00
CA ALA A 277 -41.95 -2.93 2.34
C ALA A 277 -43.34 -2.80 2.99
N ASN A 278 -44.35 -2.60 2.15
CA ASN A 278 -45.76 -2.93 2.36
C ASN A 278 -46.54 -2.22 3.49
N LEU A 279 -47.36 -1.24 3.09
CA LEU A 279 -48.77 -1.24 3.51
C LEU A 279 -49.67 -1.45 2.28
N LYS A 280 -50.31 -2.62 2.24
CA LYS A 280 -51.47 -2.93 1.41
C LYS A 280 -52.73 -2.39 2.10
N LYS A 281 -53.67 -1.94 1.26
CA LYS A 281 -55.14 -1.88 1.42
C LYS A 281 -55.73 -0.80 2.35
N GLN A 282 -56.39 0.17 1.71
CA GLN A 282 -57.82 0.47 1.92
C GLN A 282 -58.36 1.18 0.67
N THR A 283 -59.06 0.42 -0.17
CA THR A 283 -60.41 0.64 -0.77
C THR A 283 -60.62 -0.48 -1.78
#